data_AF-A0AAU6IAN7-F1
#
_entry.id   AF-A0AAU6IAN7-F1
#
_cell.length_a   1.000
_cell.length_b   1.000
_cell.length_c   1.000
_cell.angle_alpha   90.00
_cell.angle_beta   90.00
_cell.angle_gamma   90.00
#
_symmetry.space_group_name_H-M   'P 1'
#
loop_
_entity.id
_entity.type
_entity.pdbx_description
1 polymer ?
#
loop_
_entity_poly.entity_id
_entity_poly.type
_entity_poly.pdbx_seq_one_letter_code
_entity_poly.pdbx_strand_id
1 'polypeptide(L)' 'MAERARAAVEALRVLLEDDIAACQRNGDLAADAEPGKLAALVLAVLRGIEALGKAGADEETLADIARTALAVLPRPTD' A
#
# COMPACT_ATOMS: atom_id res chain seq x y z
N MET A 1 -0.04 24.67 -4.34
CA MET A 1 0.78 23.48 -4.65
C MET A 1 0.55 22.35 -3.65
N ALA A 2 0.69 22.60 -2.34
CA ALA A 2 0.47 21.61 -1.29
C ALA A 2 -0.94 20.99 -1.28
N GLU A 3 -1.99 21.78 -1.54
CA GLU A 3 -3.37 21.28 -1.59
C GLU A 3 -3.60 20.24 -2.70
N ARG A 4 -3.07 20.49 -3.90
CA ARG A 4 -3.17 19.53 -5.01
C ARG A 4 -2.42 18.23 -4.72
N ALA A 5 -1.22 18.33 -4.13
CA ALA A 5 -0.46 17.17 -3.72
C ALA A 5 -1.23 16.36 -2.65
N ARG A 6 -1.82 17.05 -1.66
CA ARG A 6 -2.66 16.41 -0.64
C ARG A 6 -3.88 15.71 -1.25
N ALA A 7 -4.56 16.36 -2.18
CA ALA A 7 -5.72 15.77 -2.86
C ALA A 7 -5.34 14.51 -3.65
N ALA A 8 -4.21 14.52 -4.36
CA ALA A 8 -3.72 13.35 -5.08
C ALA A 8 -3.34 12.19 -4.16
N VAL A 9 -2.69 12.50 -3.03
CA VAL A 9 -2.35 11.50 -2.00
C VAL A 9 -3.62 10.88 -1.40
N GLU A 10 -4.64 11.69 -1.12
CA GLU A 10 -5.91 11.19 -0.60
C GLU A 10 -6.66 10.34 -1.62
N ALA A 11 -6.68 10.75 -2.89
CA ALA A 11 -7.29 9.96 -3.95
C ALA A 11 -6.63 8.57 -4.08
N LEU A 12 -5.30 8.51 -4.00
CA LEU A 12 -4.59 7.22 -3.99
C LEU A 12 -4.90 6.39 -2.75
N ARG A 13 -5.04 7.02 -1.58
CA ARG A 13 -5.43 6.32 -0.35
C ARG A 13 -6.80 5.67 -0.50
N VAL A 14 -7.77 6.39 -1.06
CA VAL A 14 -9.13 5.87 -1.31
C VAL A 14 -9.11 4.68 -2.28
N LEU A 15 -8.38 4.78 -3.39
CA LEU A 15 -8.26 3.66 -4.34
C LEU A 15 -7.65 2.41 -3.69
N LEU A 16 -6.59 2.59 -2.89
CA LEU A 16 -5.97 1.48 -2.16
C LEU A 16 -6.92 0.87 -1.12
N GLU A 17 -7.74 1.69 -0.46
CA GLU A 17 -8.74 1.24 0.51
C GLU A 17 -9.82 0.38 -0.18
N ASP A 18 -10.29 0.80 -1.36
CA ASP A 18 -11.24 0.05 -2.17
C ASP A 18 -10.68 -1.31 -2.63
N ASP A 19 -9.41 -1.33 -3.08
CA ASP A 19 -8.71 -2.55 -3.49
C ASP A 19 -8.53 -3.52 -2.31
N ILE A 20 -8.15 -3.02 -1.14
CA ILE A 20 -8.00 -3.84 0.08
C ILE A 20 -9.35 -4.42 0.50
N ALA A 21 -10.41 -3.61 0.47
CA ALA A 21 -11.76 -4.10 0.76
C ALA A 21 -12.21 -5.16 -0.26
N ALA A 22 -11.80 -5.06 -1.52
CA ALA A 22 -12.05 -6.09 -2.53
C ALA A 22 -11.30 -7.39 -2.22
N CYS A 23 -10.01 -7.31 -1.89
CA CYS A 23 -9.21 -8.46 -1.46
C CYS A 23 -9.82 -9.15 -0.23
N GLN A 24 -10.33 -8.40 0.74
CA GLN A 24 -11.02 -8.97 1.91
C GLN A 24 -12.31 -9.70 1.53
N ARG A 25 -13.13 -9.13 0.64
CA ARG A 25 -14.35 -9.79 0.14
C ARG A 25 -14.04 -11.09 -0.61
N ASN A 26 -12.89 -11.16 -1.27
CA ASN A 26 -12.43 -12.35 -1.98
C ASN A 26 -11.77 -13.39 -1.07
N GLY A 27 -11.52 -13.05 0.21
CA GLY A 27 -10.80 -13.91 1.14
C GLY A 27 -9.28 -13.93 0.92
N ASP A 28 -8.72 -12.94 0.22
CA ASP A 28 -7.26 -12.82 0.02
C ASP A 28 -6.56 -12.21 1.25
N LEU A 29 -7.28 -11.37 2.00
CA LEU A 29 -6.82 -10.66 3.20
C LEU A 29 -7.80 -10.88 4.36
N ALA A 30 -7.29 -10.79 5.60
CA ALA A 30 -8.12 -10.91 6.81
C ALA A 30 -9.23 -9.84 6.84
N ALA A 31 -10.47 -10.29 7.07
CA ALA A 31 -11.66 -9.44 7.01
C ALA A 31 -11.82 -8.52 8.24
N ASP A 32 -11.11 -8.80 9.34
CA ASP A 32 -11.14 -8.02 10.58
C ASP A 32 -10.13 -6.86 10.60
N ALA A 33 -9.18 -6.84 9.66
CA ALA A 33 -8.24 -5.75 9.52
C ALA A 33 -8.94 -4.49 8.97
N GLU A 34 -8.61 -3.32 9.51
CA GLU A 34 -9.20 -2.06 9.03
C GLU A 34 -8.63 -1.62 7.68
N PRO A 35 -9.45 -1.52 6.61
CA PRO A 35 -8.99 -1.24 5.24
C PRO A 35 -8.22 0.07 5.12
N GLY A 36 -8.73 1.15 5.73
CA GLY A 36 -8.10 2.47 5.66
C GLY A 36 -6.71 2.50 6.31
N LYS A 37 -6.47 1.69 7.35
CA LYS A 37 -5.14 1.58 7.99
C LYS A 37 -4.15 0.83 7.11
N LEU A 38 -4.60 -0.25 6.48
CA LEU A 38 -3.79 -0.99 5.51
C LEU A 38 -3.50 -0.15 4.26
N ALA A 39 -4.46 0.62 3.77
CA ALA A 39 -4.28 1.53 2.63
C ALA A 39 -3.22 2.60 2.94
N ALA A 40 -3.26 3.17 4.14
CA ALA A 40 -2.26 4.13 4.59
C ALA A 40 -0.85 3.51 4.65
N LEU A 41 -0.72 2.26 5.13
CA LEU A 41 0.54 1.52 5.14
C LEU A 41 1.08 1.30 3.71
N VAL A 42 0.25 0.77 2.81
CA VAL A 42 0.65 0.50 1.42
C VAL A 42 1.04 1.79 0.70
N LEU A 43 0.29 2.87 0.91
CA LEU A 43 0.61 4.19 0.37
C LEU A 43 1.96 4.71 0.88
N ALA A 44 2.26 4.54 2.17
CA ALA A 44 3.54 4.94 2.74
C ALA A 44 4.71 4.16 2.13
N VAL A 45 4.55 2.84 1.95
CA VAL A 45 5.55 1.99 1.28
C VAL A 45 5.76 2.43 -0.17
N LEU A 46 4.68 2.63 -0.93
CA LEU A 46 4.75 3.08 -2.32
C LEU A 46 5.51 4.40 -2.46
N ARG A 47 5.24 5.38 -1.59
CA ARG A 47 5.96 6.65 -1.59
C ARG A 47 7.42 6.50 -1.17
N GLY A 48 7.72 5.59 -0.24
CA GLY A 48 9.09 5.22 0.14
C GLY A 48 9.88 4.63 -1.03
N ILE A 49 9.27 3.70 -1.77
CA ILE A 49 9.85 3.09 -2.98
C ILE A 49 10.17 4.16 -4.03
N GLU A 50 9.24 5.07 -4.30
CA GLU A 50 9.47 6.19 -5.24
C GLU A 50 10.61 7.11 -4.79
N ALA A 51 10.73 7.37 -3.48
CA ALA A 51 11.80 8.20 -2.94
C ALA A 51 13.18 7.51 -3.06
N LEU A 52 13.24 6.21 -2.74
CA LEU A 52 14.46 5.41 -2.86
C LEU A 52 14.90 5.24 -4.31
N GLY A 53 13.96 5.01 -5.24
CA GLY A 53 14.26 4.95 -6.67
C GLY A 53 14.83 6.26 -7.20
N LYS A 54 14.30 7.42 -6.75
CA LYS A 54 14.88 8.73 -7.07
C LYS A 54 16.29 8.92 -6.49
N ALA A 55 16.61 8.24 -5.40
CA ALA A 55 17.94 8.25 -4.78
C ALA A 55 18.93 7.25 -5.42
N GLY A 56 18.50 6.46 -6.41
CA GLY A 56 19.36 5.52 -7.14
C GLY A 56 19.41 4.11 -6.56
N ALA A 57 18.45 3.72 -5.71
CA ALA A 57 18.28 2.32 -5.35
C ALA A 57 17.98 1.48 -6.61
N ASP A 58 18.53 0.28 -6.68
CA ASP A 58 18.35 -0.63 -7.81
C ASP A 58 16.95 -1.27 -7.82
N GLU A 59 16.53 -1.73 -9.00
CA GLU A 59 15.19 -2.29 -9.23
C GLU A 59 14.89 -3.53 -8.38
N GLU A 60 15.87 -4.40 -8.18
CA GLU A 60 15.71 -5.61 -7.37
C GLU A 60 15.42 -5.25 -5.91
N THR A 61 16.21 -4.34 -5.33
CA THR A 61 15.98 -3.82 -3.98
C THR A 61 14.57 -3.21 -3.83
N LEU A 62 14.11 -2.43 -4.81
CA LEU A 62 12.78 -1.81 -4.77
C LEU A 62 11.66 -2.86 -4.87
N ALA A 63 11.83 -3.87 -5.73
CA ALA A 63 10.89 -4.98 -5.87
C ALA A 63 10.82 -5.81 -4.58
N ASP A 64 11.94 -6.02 -3.92
CA ASP A 64 12.04 -6.77 -2.65
C ASP A 64 11.29 -6.07 -1.52
N ILE A 65 11.39 -4.75 -1.44
CA ILE A 65 10.60 -3.93 -0.49
C ILE A 65 9.11 -4.13 -0.75
N ALA A 66 8.66 -4.04 -2.01
CA ALA A 66 7.26 -4.23 -2.36
C ALA A 66 6.76 -5.63 -1.98
N ARG A 67 7.51 -6.67 -2.34
CA ARG A 67 7.17 -8.07 -2.01
C ARG A 67 7.11 -8.29 -0.51
N THR A 68 8.07 -7.75 0.24
CA THR A 68 8.12 -7.86 1.70
C THR A 68 6.94 -7.14 2.35
N ALA A 69 6.59 -5.94 1.88
CA ALA A 69 5.44 -5.19 2.37
C ALA A 69 4.11 -5.91 2.13
N LEU A 70 3.97 -6.59 0.98
CA LEU A 70 2.78 -7.41 0.71
C LEU A 70 2.74 -8.66 1.59
N ALA A 71 3.89 -9.28 1.87
CA ALA A 71 3.97 -10.48 2.69
C ALA A 71 3.57 -10.27 4.15
N VAL A 72 3.66 -9.04 4.67
CA VAL A 72 3.25 -8.70 6.04
C VAL A 72 1.77 -8.32 6.16
N LEU A 73 1.02 -8.27 5.05
CA LEU A 73 -0.41 -8.01 5.10
C LEU A 73 -1.14 -9.16 5.81
N PRO A 74 -2.20 -8.84 6.58
CA PRO A 74 -2.87 -9.82 7.42
C PRO A 74 -3.55 -10.87 6.56
N ARG A 75 -3.22 -12.14 6.82
CA ARG A 75 -3.77 -13.30 6.14
C ARG A 75 -5.08 -13.73 6.82
N PRO A 76 -6.07 -14.21 6.07
CA PRO A 76 -7.24 -14.85 6.67
C PRO A 76 -6.80 -15.97 7.62
N THR A 77 -7.41 -16.02 8.80
CA THR A 77 -7.33 -17.21 9.66
C THR A 77 -8.37 -18.23 9.17
N ASP A 78 -7.93 -19.47 8.98
CA ASP A 78 -8.81 -20.62 8.74
C ASP A 78 -9.80 -20.86 9.89
#